data_AF-A0A2V8CJ56-F1
#
_entry.id   AF-A0A2V8CJ56-F1
#
_cell.length_a   1.000
_cell.length_b   1.000
_cell.length_c   1.000
_cell.angle_alpha   90.00
_cell.angle_beta   90.00
_cell.angle_gamma   90.00
#
_symmetry.space_group_name_H-M   'P 1'
#
loop_
_entity.id
_entity.type
_entity.pdbx_description
1 polymer ?
#
loop_
_entity_poly.entity_id
_entity_poly.type
_entity_poly.pdbx_seq_one_letter_code
_entity_poly.pdbx_strand_id
1 'polypeptide(L)'
;YFRLLLIGYFEGIDSERGIAWRAADSFALRDFLGVGLDAAPPDHSTISRTRRLIDLETHRAVFIWVLQCLSTAGLVKGKTIGVDASTLEANAALRSIVRRDSGESYEEFLTTLAKASGIGTPTRADLARIDRKRKKKGSMTIG
;
A
#
# COMPACT_ATOMS: atom_id res chain seq x y z
N TYR A 1 0.16 8.16 -2.69
CA TYR A 1 0.39 6.72 -2.95
C TYR A 1 -0.39 5.83 -1.98
N PHE A 2 -0.07 5.75 -0.67
CA PHE A 2 -0.76 4.83 0.25
C PHE A 2 -2.28 5.01 0.27
N ARG A 3 -2.78 6.25 0.22
CA ARG A 3 -4.22 6.53 0.07
C ARG A 3 -4.86 5.85 -1.15
N LEU A 4 -4.16 5.74 -2.28
CA LEU A 4 -4.64 5.01 -3.47
C LEU A 4 -4.74 3.51 -3.20
N LEU A 5 -3.74 2.92 -2.53
CA LEU A 5 -3.80 1.51 -2.17
C LEU A 5 -4.90 1.21 -1.16
N LEU A 6 -5.17 2.13 -0.24
CA LEU A 6 -6.28 1.99 0.71
C LEU A 6 -7.63 2.04 0.00
N ILE A 7 -7.81 2.93 -0.99
CA ILE A 7 -9.00 2.94 -1.84
C ILE A 7 -9.15 1.58 -2.52
N GLY A 8 -8.09 1.10 -3.18
CA GLY A 8 -8.12 -0.20 -3.83
C GLY A 8 -8.45 -1.34 -2.87
N TYR A 9 -7.84 -1.34 -1.68
CA TYR A 9 -8.09 -2.35 -0.67
C TYR A 9 -9.50 -2.26 -0.07
N PHE A 10 -10.06 -1.08 0.19
CA PHE A 10 -11.38 -0.98 0.81
C PHE A 10 -12.54 -1.12 -0.19
N GLU A 11 -12.33 -0.77 -1.46
CA GLU A 11 -13.32 -0.92 -2.52
C GLU A 11 -13.19 -2.22 -3.31
N GLY A 12 -12.20 -3.07 -2.97
CA GLY A 12 -11.99 -4.37 -3.60
C GLY A 12 -11.52 -4.30 -5.05
N ILE A 13 -10.65 -3.33 -5.36
CA ILE A 13 -10.12 -3.10 -6.70
C ILE A 13 -8.74 -3.73 -6.83
N ASP A 14 -8.69 -4.85 -7.52
CA ASP A 14 -7.53 -5.74 -7.53
C ASP A 14 -6.52 -5.45 -8.67
N SER A 15 -6.48 -4.20 -9.18
CA SER A 15 -5.50 -3.78 -10.18
C SER A 15 -5.11 -2.30 -10.05
N GLU A 16 -3.83 -1.96 -10.31
CA GLU A 16 -3.41 -0.55 -10.28
C GLU A 16 -4.11 0.29 -11.36
N ARG A 17 -4.52 -0.34 -12.48
CA ARG A 17 -5.34 0.30 -13.51
C ARG A 17 -6.73 0.66 -13.00
N GLY A 18 -7.39 -0.26 -12.32
CA GLY A 18 -8.69 -0.02 -11.69
C GLY A 18 -8.60 1.08 -10.63
N ILE A 19 -7.56 1.06 -9.80
CA ILE A 19 -7.35 2.08 -8.76
C ILE A 19 -7.16 3.47 -9.38
N ALA A 20 -6.34 3.57 -10.42
CA ALA A 20 -6.13 4.84 -11.13
C ALA A 20 -7.42 5.34 -11.79
N TRP A 21 -8.19 4.45 -12.42
CA TRP A 21 -9.47 4.80 -13.02
C TRP A 21 -10.46 5.30 -11.97
N ARG A 22 -10.59 4.57 -10.86
CA ARG A 22 -11.48 4.93 -9.75
C ARG A 22 -11.14 6.27 -9.12
N ALA A 23 -9.85 6.56 -8.97
CA ALA A 23 -9.38 7.85 -8.48
C ALA A 23 -9.67 9.00 -9.45
N ALA A 24 -9.69 8.73 -10.77
CA ALA A 24 -10.05 9.72 -11.78
C ALA A 24 -11.56 9.97 -11.85
N ASP A 25 -12.36 8.95 -11.54
CA ASP A 25 -13.83 8.96 -11.65
C ASP A 25 -14.54 9.68 -10.50
N SER A 26 -13.85 9.98 -9.38
CA SER A 26 -14.47 10.59 -8.19
C SER A 26 -13.73 11.82 -7.67
N PHE A 27 -14.41 12.97 -7.70
CA PHE A 27 -13.89 14.22 -7.10
C PHE A 27 -13.64 14.10 -5.60
N ALA A 28 -14.50 13.39 -4.87
CA ALA A 28 -14.29 13.15 -3.43
C ALA A 28 -13.01 12.34 -3.17
N LEU A 29 -12.69 11.37 -4.05
CA LEU A 29 -11.43 10.64 -3.94
C LEU A 29 -10.24 11.51 -4.34
N ARG A 30 -10.37 12.39 -5.33
CA ARG A 30 -9.30 13.34 -5.70
C ARG A 30 -8.99 14.29 -4.54
N ASP A 31 -10.02 14.81 -3.88
CA ASP A 31 -9.88 15.64 -2.68
C ASP A 31 -9.18 14.88 -1.54
N PHE A 32 -9.63 13.65 -1.24
CA PHE A 32 -8.96 12.77 -0.27
C PHE A 32 -7.48 12.50 -0.61
N LEU A 33 -7.16 12.37 -1.89
CA LEU A 33 -5.78 12.20 -2.38
C LEU A 33 -4.96 13.48 -2.28
N GLY A 34 -5.57 14.64 -2.03
CA GLY A 34 -4.92 15.95 -2.07
C GLY A 34 -4.52 16.37 -3.48
N VAL A 35 -5.23 15.86 -4.50
CA VAL A 35 -4.99 16.18 -5.91
C VAL A 35 -5.94 17.30 -6.31
N GLY A 36 -5.36 18.44 -6.71
CA GLY A 36 -6.12 19.59 -7.21
C GLY A 36 -7.03 19.22 -8.39
N LEU A 37 -8.12 19.97 -8.56
CA LEU A 37 -9.08 19.75 -9.65
C LEU A 37 -8.45 19.90 -11.05
N ASP A 38 -7.37 20.68 -11.12
CA ASP A 38 -6.52 20.95 -12.28
C ASP A 38 -5.45 19.85 -12.54
N ALA A 39 -5.18 18.99 -11.56
CA ALA A 39 -4.18 17.93 -11.65
C ALA A 39 -4.81 16.54 -11.83
N ALA A 40 -4.30 15.75 -12.79
CA ALA A 40 -4.72 14.37 -12.92
C ALA A 40 -4.22 13.52 -11.73
N PRO A 41 -5.02 12.57 -11.21
CA PRO A 41 -4.52 11.63 -10.21
C PRO A 41 -3.42 10.74 -10.82
N PRO A 42 -2.55 10.14 -9.97
CA PRO A 42 -1.49 9.26 -10.44
C PRO A 42 -2.01 8.12 -11.32
N ASP A 43 -1.37 7.92 -12.46
CA ASP A 43 -1.65 6.79 -13.35
C ASP A 43 -1.17 5.46 -12.76
N HIS A 44 -1.63 4.36 -13.34
CA HIS A 44 -1.28 3.01 -12.88
C HIS A 44 0.23 2.74 -12.91
N SER A 45 0.96 3.38 -13.84
CA SER A 45 2.41 3.22 -13.96
C SER A 45 3.14 3.86 -12.76
N THR A 46 2.67 5.00 -12.29
CA THR A 46 3.19 5.70 -11.10
C THR A 46 2.88 4.91 -9.83
N ILE A 47 1.68 4.34 -9.73
CA ILE A 47 1.30 3.46 -8.60
C ILE A 47 2.23 2.25 -8.56
N SER A 48 2.38 1.52 -9.68
CA SER A 48 3.23 0.33 -9.74
C SER A 48 4.71 0.63 -9.47
N ARG A 49 5.25 1.73 -10.04
CA ARG A 49 6.64 2.14 -9.78
C ARG A 49 6.87 2.44 -8.31
N THR A 50 5.97 3.19 -7.67
CA THR A 50 6.09 3.53 -6.25
C THR A 50 6.01 2.28 -5.36
N ARG A 51 5.12 1.33 -5.69
CA ARG A 51 5.00 0.05 -4.96
C ARG A 51 6.32 -0.71 -4.87
N ARG A 52 7.10 -0.69 -5.95
CA ARG A 52 8.39 -1.40 -6.02
C ARG A 52 9.53 -0.72 -5.27
N LEU A 53 9.32 0.49 -4.76
CA LEU A 53 10.32 1.21 -3.98
C LEU A 53 10.17 0.96 -2.48
N ILE A 54 9.09 0.30 -2.07
CA ILE A 54 8.70 0.14 -0.68
C ILE A 54 8.55 -1.36 -0.43
N ASP A 55 9.19 -1.87 0.62
CA ASP A 55 9.11 -3.28 0.96
C ASP A 55 7.78 -3.64 1.63
N LEU A 56 7.49 -4.94 1.69
CA LEU A 56 6.28 -5.47 2.30
C LEU A 56 6.13 -5.12 3.80
N GLU A 57 7.22 -5.09 4.57
CA GLU A 57 7.16 -4.75 6.01
C GLU A 57 6.74 -3.29 6.20
N THR A 58 7.29 -2.39 5.38
CA THR A 58 6.91 -0.97 5.39
C THR A 58 5.45 -0.76 4.99
N HIS A 59 4.97 -1.46 3.94
CA HIS A 59 3.56 -1.42 3.57
C HIS A 59 2.66 -1.87 4.72
N ARG A 60 3.01 -2.98 5.38
CA ARG A 60 2.31 -3.48 6.56
C ARG A 60 2.29 -2.41 7.66
N ALA A 61 3.44 -1.84 8.03
CA ALA A 61 3.52 -0.86 9.11
C ALA A 61 2.62 0.37 8.87
N VAL A 62 2.61 0.90 7.64
CA VAL A 62 1.74 2.04 7.29
C VAL A 62 0.26 1.66 7.35
N PHE A 63 -0.11 0.48 6.87
CA PHE A 63 -1.49 0.01 6.92
C PHE A 63 -2.00 -0.11 8.37
N ILE A 64 -1.18 -0.62 9.29
CA ILE A 64 -1.50 -0.69 10.72
C ILE A 64 -1.74 0.69 11.30
N TRP A 65 -0.81 1.60 11.04
CA TRP A 65 -0.89 2.96 11.56
C TRP A 65 -2.19 3.63 11.11
N VAL A 66 -2.59 3.43 9.85
CA VAL A 66 -3.89 3.92 9.34
C VAL A 66 -5.06 3.32 10.11
N LEU A 67 -5.08 2.02 10.36
CA LEU A 67 -6.15 1.37 11.14
C LEU A 67 -6.21 1.88 12.59
N GLN A 68 -5.06 2.16 13.21
CA GLN A 68 -4.99 2.79 14.53
C GLN A 68 -5.59 4.20 14.51
N CYS A 69 -5.30 4.99 13.48
CA CYS A 69 -5.93 6.30 13.29
C CYS A 69 -7.45 6.19 13.13
N LEU A 70 -7.93 5.24 12.33
CA LEU A 70 -9.37 5.00 12.14
C LEU A 70 -10.04 4.54 13.44
N SER A 71 -9.37 3.70 14.23
CA SER A 71 -9.85 3.25 15.55
C SER A 71 -9.93 4.41 16.53
N THR A 72 -8.90 5.27 16.58
CA THR A 72 -8.86 6.47 17.43
C THR A 72 -9.96 7.45 17.05
N ALA A 73 -10.30 7.55 15.76
CA ALA A 73 -11.40 8.35 15.25
C ALA A 73 -12.79 7.71 15.46
N GLY A 74 -12.88 6.51 16.06
CA GLY A 74 -14.14 5.79 16.27
C GLY A 74 -14.79 5.24 15.00
N LEU A 75 -14.05 5.15 13.90
CA LEU A 75 -14.55 4.75 12.57
C LEU A 75 -14.48 3.24 12.33
N VAL A 76 -13.94 2.46 13.28
CA VAL A 76 -13.86 1.00 13.20
C VAL A 76 -14.83 0.37 14.19
N LYS A 77 -15.81 -0.40 13.69
CA LYS A 77 -16.70 -1.24 14.52
C LYS A 77 -16.30 -2.72 14.38
N GLY A 78 -15.61 -3.25 15.38
CA GLY A 78 -15.28 -4.67 15.49
C GLY A 78 -14.76 -5.02 16.88
N LYS A 79 -15.22 -6.15 17.44
CA LYS A 79 -14.59 -6.77 18.62
C LYS A 79 -13.12 -7.05 18.28
N THR A 80 -12.20 -6.62 19.13
CA THR A 80 -10.77 -6.93 19.03
C THR A 80 -10.00 -6.11 17.99
N ILE A 81 -10.01 -4.79 18.12
CA ILE A 81 -8.74 -4.09 17.93
C ILE A 81 -8.30 -3.71 19.34
N GLY A 82 -7.47 -4.57 19.93
CA GLY A 82 -6.72 -4.23 21.15
C GLY A 82 -5.80 -3.07 20.82
N VAL A 83 -6.33 -1.85 20.84
CA VAL A 83 -5.57 -0.61 20.82
C VAL A 83 -5.17 -0.29 22.25
N ASP A 84 -4.58 -1.27 22.91
CA ASP A 84 -3.71 -1.08 24.04
C ASP A 84 -2.84 -2.34 24.14
N ALA A 85 -1.58 -2.19 24.55
CA ALA A 85 -0.60 -3.25 24.78
C ALA A 85 0.16 -3.86 23.57
N SER A 86 1.42 -3.41 23.45
CA SER A 86 2.60 -4.20 23.03
C SER A 86 2.67 -4.75 21.58
N THR A 87 3.89 -4.74 21.05
CA THR A 87 4.28 -5.13 19.67
C THR A 87 3.77 -6.52 19.22
N LEU A 88 3.43 -7.41 20.15
CA LEU A 88 3.10 -8.80 19.88
C LEU A 88 1.60 -9.03 19.58
N GLU A 89 0.69 -8.38 20.29
CA GLU A 89 -0.76 -8.53 20.04
C GLU A 89 -1.21 -7.81 18.78
N ALA A 90 -0.58 -6.67 18.47
CA ALA A 90 -0.77 -5.98 17.20
C ALA A 90 -0.61 -6.98 16.06
N ASN A 91 0.49 -7.75 16.05
CA ASN A 91 0.87 -8.74 15.03
C ASN A 91 -0.15 -9.88 14.84
N ALA A 92 -0.83 -10.31 15.91
CA ALA A 92 -1.89 -11.31 15.87
C ALA A 92 -3.20 -10.74 15.31
N ALA A 93 -3.58 -9.52 15.73
CA ALA A 93 -4.70 -8.79 15.14
C ALA A 93 -4.48 -8.54 13.63
N LEU A 94 -3.23 -8.32 13.19
CA LEU A 94 -2.87 -8.12 11.77
C LEU A 94 -3.23 -9.29 10.87
N ARG A 95 -3.07 -10.52 11.37
CA ARG A 95 -3.40 -11.73 10.60
C ARG A 95 -4.90 -11.94 10.46
N SER A 96 -5.68 -11.31 11.34
CA SER A 96 -7.15 -11.40 11.35
C SER A 96 -7.82 -10.23 10.63
N ILE A 97 -7.09 -9.16 10.32
CA ILE A 97 -7.64 -8.05 9.55
C ILE A 97 -7.76 -8.48 8.10
N VAL A 98 -8.99 -8.74 7.74
CA VAL A 98 -9.40 -9.17 6.41
C VAL A 98 -10.45 -8.22 5.86
N ARG A 99 -10.48 -8.11 4.54
CA ARG A 99 -11.56 -7.41 3.84
C ARG A 99 -12.87 -8.10 4.19
N ARG A 100 -13.89 -7.34 4.59
CA ARG A 100 -15.17 -7.93 5.06
C ARG A 100 -15.91 -8.68 3.94
N ASP A 101 -15.77 -8.19 2.71
CA ASP A 101 -16.41 -8.73 1.50
C ASP A 101 -15.70 -9.99 0.97
N SER A 102 -14.36 -10.00 0.94
CA SER A 102 -13.59 -11.08 0.30
C SER A 102 -12.84 -11.99 1.26
N GLY A 103 -12.64 -11.58 2.52
CA GLY A 103 -11.75 -12.25 3.45
C GLY A 103 -10.25 -12.05 3.14
N GLU A 104 -9.90 -11.21 2.16
CA GLU A 104 -8.52 -11.01 1.72
C GLU A 104 -7.73 -10.14 2.71
N SER A 105 -6.54 -10.60 3.07
CA SER A 105 -5.58 -9.81 3.84
C SER A 105 -4.90 -8.74 2.98
N TYR A 106 -4.32 -7.72 3.63
CA TYR A 106 -3.61 -6.67 2.90
C TYR A 106 -2.40 -7.18 2.10
N GLU A 107 -1.72 -8.24 2.56
CA GLU A 107 -0.58 -8.83 1.83
C GLU A 107 -1.01 -9.62 0.60
N GLU A 108 -2.14 -10.32 0.68
CA GLU A 108 -2.75 -11.01 -0.45
C GLU A 108 -3.15 -9.99 -1.52
N PHE A 109 -3.78 -8.88 -1.11
CA PHE A 109 -4.09 -7.76 -2.00
C PHE A 109 -2.85 -7.22 -2.73
N LEU A 110 -1.75 -6.95 -2.00
CA LEU A 110 -0.50 -6.49 -2.61
C LEU A 110 0.10 -7.53 -3.58
N THR A 111 -0.10 -8.81 -3.29
CA THR A 111 0.32 -9.92 -4.16
C THR A 111 -0.54 -9.97 -5.43
N THR A 112 -1.83 -9.72 -5.32
CA THR A 112 -2.76 -9.64 -6.46
C THR A 112 -2.39 -8.48 -7.37
N LEU A 113 -2.14 -7.28 -6.83
CA LEU A 113 -1.64 -6.13 -7.60
C LEU A 113 -0.29 -6.43 -8.28
N ALA A 114 0.61 -7.12 -7.58
CA ALA A 114 1.88 -7.53 -8.14
C ALA A 114 1.73 -8.47 -9.35
N LYS A 115 0.83 -9.45 -9.25
CA LYS A 115 0.51 -10.36 -10.36
C LYS A 115 -0.13 -9.62 -11.53
N ALA A 116 -1.12 -8.78 -11.27
CA ALA A 116 -1.85 -8.02 -12.30
C ALA A 116 -0.95 -7.09 -13.13
N SER A 117 0.13 -6.58 -12.52
CA SER A 117 1.10 -5.72 -13.19
C SER A 117 2.30 -6.47 -13.79
N GLY A 118 2.43 -7.79 -13.56
CA GLY A 118 3.67 -8.57 -13.81
C GLY A 118 4.84 -8.16 -12.89
N ILE A 119 4.53 -7.29 -11.93
CA ILE A 119 5.28 -6.46 -11.00
C ILE A 119 5.44 -6.99 -9.57
N GLY A 120 6.32 -7.93 -9.26
CA GLY A 120 6.58 -8.38 -7.88
C GLY A 120 6.75 -7.25 -6.85
N THR A 121 6.10 -7.35 -5.69
CA THR A 121 6.35 -6.47 -4.53
C THR A 121 7.63 -6.93 -3.83
N PRO A 122 8.63 -6.05 -3.63
CA PRO A 122 9.91 -6.45 -3.09
C PRO A 122 9.82 -6.75 -1.58
N THR A 123 10.63 -7.70 -1.13
CA THR A 123 10.95 -7.83 0.29
C THR A 123 12.04 -6.82 0.66
N ARG A 124 12.23 -6.59 1.96
CA ARG A 124 13.35 -5.76 2.44
C ARG A 124 14.71 -6.31 2.02
N ALA A 125 14.85 -7.63 1.96
CA ALA A 125 16.06 -8.28 1.46
C ALA A 125 16.29 -8.01 -0.04
N ASP A 126 15.23 -7.95 -0.85
CA ASP A 126 15.31 -7.60 -2.26
C ASP A 126 15.80 -6.16 -2.48
N LEU A 127 15.25 -5.21 -1.73
CA LEU A 127 15.69 -3.81 -1.77
C LEU A 127 17.16 -3.67 -1.36
N ALA A 128 17.58 -4.32 -0.26
CA ALA A 128 18.96 -4.32 0.19
C ALA A 128 19.94 -4.94 -0.84
N ARG A 129 19.49 -5.89 -1.66
CA ARG A 129 20.29 -6.46 -2.76
C ARG A 129 20.40 -5.49 -3.94
N ILE A 130 19.33 -4.76 -4.26
CA ILE A 130 19.32 -3.73 -5.32
C ILE A 130 20.27 -2.58 -4.97
N ASP A 131 20.23 -2.08 -3.73
CA ASP A 131 21.11 -0.99 -3.30
C ASP A 131 22.59 -1.40 -3.24
N ARG A 132 22.88 -2.64 -2.83
CA ARG A 132 24.25 -3.20 -2.94
C ARG A 132 24.73 -3.26 -4.40
N LYS A 133 23.86 -3.58 -5.36
CA LYS A 133 24.19 -3.55 -6.79
C LYS A 133 24.38 -2.12 -7.33
N ARG A 134 23.63 -1.13 -6.82
CA ARG A 134 23.78 0.29 -7.20
C ARG A 134 25.15 0.86 -6.82
N LYS A 135 25.71 0.51 -5.65
CA LYS A 135 27.06 0.95 -5.25
C LYS A 135 28.17 0.53 -6.22
N LYS A 136 27.99 -0.54 -7.00
CA LYS A 136 28.98 -1.00 -8.00
C LYS A 136 28.91 -0.30 -9.35
N LYS A 137 27.91 0.57 -9.59
CA LYS A 137 27.71 1.26 -10.88
C LYS A 137 28.23 2.71 -10.91
N GLY A 138 28.84 3.19 -9.82
CA GLY A 138 29.36 4.56 -9.68
C GLY A 138 30.82 4.78 -10.09
N SER A 139 31.54 3.74 -10.52
CA SER A 139 32.92 3.88 -11.03
C SER A 139 32.93 3.73 -12.55
N MET A 140 32.34 4.70 -13.27
CA MET A 140 32.67 4.90 -14.67
C MET A 140 33.67 6.06 -14.73
N THR A 141 34.95 5.70 -14.76
CA THR A 141 36.08 6.62 -14.98
C THR A 141 35.84 7.36 -16.30
N ILE A 142 35.71 8.68 -16.24
CA ILE A 142 35.82 9.54 -17.42
C ILE A 142 37.31 9.86 -17.55
N GLY A 143 37.97 9.21 -18.50
CA GLY A 143 39.30 9.55 -18.99
C GLY A 143 39.22 10.46 -20.19
#